data_AF-A0A1L9PIG9-F1
#
_entry.id   AF-A0A1L9PIG9-F1
#
_cell.length_a   1.000
_cell.length_b   1.000
_cell.length_c   1.000
_cell.angle_alpha   90.00
_cell.angle_beta   90.00
_cell.angle_gamma   90.00
#
_symmetry.space_group_name_H-M   'P 1'
#
loop_
_entity.id
_entity.type
_entity.pdbx_description
1 polymer ?
#
loop_
_entity_poly.entity_id
_entity_poly.type
_entity_poly.pdbx_seq_one_letter_code
_entity_poly.pdbx_strand_id
1 'polypeptide(L)'
;MLVEVKQSERTRHEPQVSMQETSEIVAWIRKNHIVLLSQDGQEVYLSAISFSREYRRYIDGARLDLPSTKFMQLQPYGPWNITDAGHVKHLAGIIVAMTAKYGA
;
A
#
# COMPACT_ATOMS: atom_id res chain seq x y z
N MET A 1 8.18 -5.50 -0.72
CA MET A 1 7.17 -4.91 0.18
C MET A 1 7.76 -3.63 0.74
N LEU A 2 6.99 -2.54 0.79
CA LEU A 2 7.39 -1.31 1.49
C LEU A 2 6.82 -1.35 2.91
N VAL A 3 7.58 -0.88 3.90
CA VAL A 3 7.13 -0.78 5.30
C VAL A 3 7.34 0.66 5.76
N GLU A 4 6.30 1.28 6.30
CA GLU A 4 6.31 2.66 6.80
C GLU A 4 5.64 2.74 8.18
N VAL A 5 6.11 3.65 9.04
CA VAL A 5 5.57 3.88 10.38
C VAL A 5 5.42 5.37 10.64
N LYS A 6 4.22 5.81 11.03
CA LYS A 6 3.87 7.17 11.43
C LYS A 6 3.40 7.17 12.89
N GLN A 7 3.81 8.17 13.65
CA GLN A 7 3.53 8.25 15.09
C GLN A 7 2.04 8.48 15.40
N SER A 8 1.31 9.13 14.51
CA SER A 8 -0.04 9.61 14.74
C SER A 8 -1.10 8.81 14.00
N GLU A 9 -2.33 8.83 14.51
CA GLU A 9 -3.51 8.27 13.83
C GLU A 9 -3.69 8.87 12.42
N ARG A 10 -4.05 7.99 11.49
CA ARG A 10 -4.30 8.30 10.08
C ARG A 10 -5.39 9.36 9.91
N THR A 11 -6.49 9.23 10.64
CA THR A 11 -7.69 10.09 10.54
C THR A 11 -7.40 11.57 10.73
N ARG A 12 -6.32 11.92 11.45
CA ARG A 12 -5.92 13.33 11.69
C ARG A 12 -5.17 13.96 10.52
N HIS A 13 -4.73 13.14 9.57
CA HIS A 13 -3.82 13.53 8.49
C HIS A 13 -4.33 13.09 7.11
N GLU A 14 -5.59 12.65 7.02
CA GLU A 14 -6.24 12.46 5.72
C GLU A 14 -6.69 13.82 5.15
N PRO A 15 -6.56 14.05 3.82
CA PRO A 15 -6.15 13.10 2.78
C PRO A 15 -4.63 12.99 2.53
N GLN A 16 -3.81 13.73 3.28
CA GLN A 16 -2.37 13.88 3.01
C GLN A 16 -1.62 12.54 3.09
N VAL A 17 -1.98 11.67 4.05
CA VAL A 17 -1.41 10.31 4.17
C VAL A 17 -1.71 9.50 2.91
N SER A 18 -2.97 9.44 2.47
CA SER A 18 -3.35 8.72 1.25
C SER A 18 -2.64 9.25 0.01
N MET A 19 -2.49 10.57 -0.12
CA MET A 19 -1.75 11.18 -1.24
C MET A 19 -0.26 10.80 -1.21
N GLN A 20 0.38 10.86 -0.04
CA GLN A 20 1.77 10.49 0.14
C GLN A 20 1.98 9.01 -0.22
N GLU A 21 1.24 8.10 0.42
CA GLU A 21 1.35 6.65 0.20
C GLU A 21 1.10 6.28 -1.26
N THR A 22 0.12 6.91 -1.91
CA THR A 22 -0.14 6.73 -3.35
C THR A 22 1.07 7.18 -4.18
N SER A 23 1.67 8.32 -3.88
CA SER A 23 2.82 8.84 -4.61
C SER A 23 4.06 7.95 -4.47
N GLU A 24 4.31 7.44 -3.26
CA GLU A 24 5.39 6.50 -2.98
C GLU A 24 5.20 5.23 -3.79
N ILE A 25 4.02 4.64 -3.69
CA ILE A 25 3.66 3.43 -4.45
C ILE A 25 3.88 3.64 -5.95
N VAL A 26 3.41 4.75 -6.53
CA VAL A 26 3.60 5.04 -7.96
C VAL A 26 5.09 5.07 -8.33
N ALA A 27 5.95 5.63 -7.48
CA ALA A 27 7.40 5.58 -7.69
C ALA A 27 7.94 4.14 -7.65
N TRP A 28 7.36 3.27 -6.81
CA TRP A 28 7.73 1.87 -6.65
C TRP A 28 7.13 0.90 -7.68
N ILE A 29 6.09 1.28 -8.44
CA ILE A 29 5.50 0.45 -9.51
C ILE A 29 6.58 -0.01 -10.48
N ARG A 30 7.55 0.85 -10.81
CA ARG A 30 8.66 0.50 -11.72
C ARG A 30 9.52 -0.66 -11.22
N LYS A 31 9.54 -0.91 -9.91
CA LYS A 31 10.31 -1.98 -9.25
C LYS A 31 9.46 -3.22 -8.92
N ASN A 32 8.24 -3.32 -9.45
CA ASN A 32 7.32 -4.46 -9.24
C ASN A 32 7.00 -4.75 -7.75
N HIS A 33 7.09 -3.76 -6.86
CA HIS A 33 6.63 -3.90 -5.48
C HIS A 33 5.17 -3.44 -5.40
N ILE A 34 4.28 -4.34 -4.95
CA ILE A 34 2.81 -4.20 -5.11
C ILE A 34 2.11 -4.00 -3.75
N VAL A 35 2.88 -3.99 -2.65
CA VAL A 35 2.35 -4.07 -1.29
C VAL A 35 3.05 -3.07 -0.38
N LEU A 36 2.24 -2.23 0.26
CA LEU A 36 2.63 -1.31 1.32
C LEU A 36 2.06 -1.81 2.66
N LEU A 37 2.92 -1.89 3.67
CA LEU A 37 2.52 -2.07 5.06
C LEU A 37 2.75 -0.72 5.76
N SER A 38 1.68 -0.04 6.19
CA SER A 38 1.80 1.22 6.92
C SER A 38 1.22 1.10 8.32
N GLN A 39 1.95 1.62 9.30
CA GLN A 39 1.47 1.76 10.67
C GLN A 39 1.21 3.24 10.95
N ASP A 40 0.00 3.57 11.39
CA ASP A 40 -0.41 4.91 11.79
C ASP A 40 -0.86 4.87 13.26
N GLY A 41 0.02 5.29 14.18
CA GLY A 41 -0.22 5.15 15.62
C GLY A 41 -0.27 3.68 16.05
N GLN A 42 -1.43 3.24 16.56
CA GLN A 42 -1.65 1.85 16.99
C GLN A 42 -2.27 0.96 15.90
N GLU A 43 -2.61 1.53 14.75
CA GLU A 43 -3.28 0.83 13.67
C GLU A 43 -2.28 0.49 12.58
N VAL A 44 -2.34 -0.75 12.09
CA VAL A 44 -1.58 -1.18 10.91
C VAL A 44 -2.55 -1.41 9.77
N TYR A 45 -2.14 -0.98 8.58
CA TYR A 45 -2.83 -1.16 7.31
C TYR A 45 -1.93 -1.89 6.33
N LEU A 46 -2.54 -2.76 5.53
CA LEU A 46 -1.89 -3.39 4.40
C LEU A 46 -2.57 -2.86 3.13
N SER A 47 -1.86 -2.10 2.32
CA SER A 47 -2.38 -1.52 1.10
C SER A 47 -1.85 -2.28 -0.11
N ALA A 48 -2.78 -2.93 -0.84
CA ALA A 48 -2.47 -3.62 -2.09
C ALA A 48 -2.84 -2.73 -3.27
N ILE A 49 -2.06 -2.82 -4.33
CA ILE A 49 -2.24 -1.99 -5.52
C ILE A 49 -2.79 -2.83 -6.66
N SER A 50 -3.75 -2.27 -7.39
CA SER A 50 -4.25 -2.83 -8.64
C SER A 50 -4.14 -1.78 -9.72
N PHE A 51 -3.49 -2.12 -10.84
CA PHE A 51 -3.36 -1.23 -11.96
C PHE A 51 -3.44 -1.99 -13.28
N SER A 52 -3.96 -1.31 -14.30
CA SER A 52 -4.10 -1.86 -15.65
C SER A 52 -2.78 -1.80 -16.42
N ARG A 53 -2.65 -2.59 -17.49
CA ARG A 53 -1.50 -2.49 -18.41
C ARG A 53 -1.42 -1.10 -19.04
N GLU A 54 -2.56 -0.47 -19.26
CA GLU A 54 -2.71 0.90 -19.76
C GLU A 54 -2.11 1.91 -18.79
N TYR A 55 -2.39 1.76 -17.49
CA TYR A 55 -1.76 2.57 -16.44
C TYR A 55 -0.25 2.39 -16.45
N ARG A 56 0.24 1.15 -16.59
CA ARG A 56 1.68 0.89 -16.65
C ARG A 56 2.36 1.60 -17.82
N ARG A 57 1.77 1.52 -19.02
CA ARG A 57 2.28 2.23 -20.22
C ARG A 57 2.26 3.74 -20.05
N TYR A 58 1.25 4.27 -19.35
CA TYR A 58 1.17 5.69 -19.03
C TYR A 58 2.33 6.13 -18.12
N ILE A 59 2.58 5.39 -17.03
CA ILE A 59 3.71 5.66 -16.11
C ILE A 59 5.07 5.50 -16.80
N ASP A 60 5.21 4.58 -17.75
CA ASP A 60 6.45 4.39 -18.52
C ASP A 60 6.62 5.42 -19.66
N GLY A 61 5.66 6.32 -19.87
CA GLY A 61 5.70 7.33 -20.94
C GLY A 61 5.39 6.79 -22.34
N ALA A 62 5.03 5.51 -22.47
CA ALA A 62 4.62 4.87 -23.72
C ALA A 62 3.17 5.22 -24.13
N ARG A 63 2.44 5.95 -23.29
CA ARG A 63 1.08 6.44 -23.53
C ARG A 63 0.91 7.79 -22.86
N LEU A 64 0.31 8.76 -23.56
CA LEU A 64 0.18 10.15 -23.09
C LEU A 64 -1.18 10.45 -22.45
N ASP A 65 -2.20 9.65 -22.72
CA ASP A 65 -3.57 9.84 -22.25
C ASP A 65 -4.03 8.65 -21.39
N LEU A 66 -4.74 8.88 -20.28
CA LEU A 66 -5.29 7.79 -19.48
C LEU A 66 -6.65 8.18 -18.92
N PRO A 67 -7.73 7.42 -19.22
CA PRO A 67 -9.03 7.69 -18.61
C PRO A 67 -8.97 7.42 -17.10
N SER A 68 -9.71 8.21 -16.32
CA SER A 68 -9.74 8.10 -14.86
C SER A 68 -10.17 6.71 -14.36
N THR A 69 -11.01 6.00 -15.11
CA THR A 69 -11.43 4.62 -14.84
C THR A 69 -10.29 3.59 -14.90
N LYS A 70 -9.12 3.99 -15.43
CA LYS A 70 -7.92 3.16 -15.54
C LYS A 70 -6.82 3.58 -14.58
N PHE A 71 -7.09 4.54 -13.69
CA PHE A 71 -6.15 4.93 -12.63
C PHE A 71 -5.90 3.76 -11.68
N MET A 72 -4.67 3.69 -11.16
CA MET A 72 -4.30 2.76 -10.11
C MET A 72 -5.29 2.89 -8.94
N GLN A 73 -5.71 1.75 -8.42
CA GLN A 73 -6.52 1.66 -7.21
C GLN A 73 -5.63 1.18 -6.07
N LEU A 74 -5.69 1.90 -4.96
CA LEU A 74 -5.07 1.52 -3.70
C LEU A 74 -6.17 0.93 -2.80
N GLN A 75 -6.08 -0.35 -2.50
CA GLN A 75 -7.02 -1.02 -1.62
C GLN A 75 -6.40 -1.25 -0.25
N PRO A 76 -6.80 -0.49 0.78
CA PRO A 76 -6.36 -0.73 2.14
C PRO A 76 -7.11 -1.92 2.76
N TYR A 77 -6.39 -2.72 3.54
CA TYR A 77 -6.91 -3.77 4.42
C TYR A 77 -6.51 -3.44 5.86
N GLY A 78 -7.35 -3.83 6.83
CA GLY A 78 -7.21 -3.51 8.25
C GLY A 78 -8.39 -2.69 8.77
N PRO A 79 -8.21 -1.93 9.88
CA PRO A 79 -6.99 -1.80 10.67
C PRO A 79 -6.71 -3.02 11.55
N TRP A 80 -5.44 -3.38 11.69
CA TRP A 80 -4.97 -4.26 12.78
C TRP A 80 -4.45 -3.40 13.93
N ASN A 81 -5.14 -3.45 15.06
CA ASN A 81 -4.67 -2.80 16.30
C ASN A 81 -3.53 -3.59 16.94
N ILE A 82 -2.35 -2.99 17.09
CA ILE A 82 -1.15 -3.63 17.67
C ILE A 82 -1.25 -3.90 19.17
N THR A 83 -2.21 -3.29 19.86
CA THR A 83 -2.48 -3.54 21.29
C THR A 83 -3.34 -4.79 21.51
N ASP A 84 -3.91 -5.36 20.44
CA ASP A 84 -4.69 -6.59 20.47
C ASP A 84 -3.82 -7.79 20.03
N ALA A 85 -3.65 -8.76 20.91
CA ALA A 85 -2.80 -9.94 20.65
C ALA A 85 -3.33 -10.82 19.50
N GLY A 86 -4.65 -10.88 19.30
CA GLY A 86 -5.27 -11.60 18.19
C GLY A 86 -5.00 -10.93 16.85
N HIS A 87 -5.10 -9.61 16.80
CA HIS A 87 -4.74 -8.81 15.63
C HIS A 87 -3.26 -8.95 15.29
N VAL A 88 -2.37 -8.87 16.28
CA VAL A 88 -0.91 -9.06 16.07
C VAL A 88 -0.62 -10.46 15.53
N LYS A 89 -1.23 -11.51 16.09
CA LYS A 89 -1.06 -12.88 15.61
C LYS A 89 -1.54 -13.04 14.16
N HIS A 90 -2.70 -12.47 13.83
CA HIS A 90 -3.25 -12.53 12.48
C HIS A 90 -2.35 -11.78 11.48
N LEU A 91 -1.94 -10.55 11.83
CA LEU A 91 -1.04 -9.73 11.02
C LEU A 91 0.32 -10.40 10.79
N ALA A 92 0.90 -10.99 11.82
CA ALA A 92 2.16 -11.73 11.72
C ALA A 92 2.05 -12.88 10.70
N GLY A 93 0.94 -13.63 10.71
CA GLY A 93 0.68 -14.68 9.72
C GLY A 93 0.64 -14.15 8.29
N ILE A 94 -0.01 -13.00 8.06
CA ILE A 94 -0.05 -12.34 6.76
C ILE A 94 1.35 -11.90 6.31
N ILE A 95 2.10 -11.24 7.19
CA ILE A 95 3.46 -10.75 6.88
C ILE A 95 4.39 -11.91 6.51
N VAL A 96 4.34 -13.02 7.26
CA VAL A 96 5.15 -14.22 6.97
C VAL A 96 4.78 -14.80 5.60
N ALA A 97 3.48 -14.94 5.31
CA ALA A 97 3.03 -15.46 4.02
C ALA A 97 3.45 -14.56 2.84
N MET A 98 3.34 -13.24 3.01
CA MET A 98 3.73 -12.26 1.99
C MET A 98 5.24 -12.24 1.78
N THR A 99 6.02 -12.34 2.85
CA THR A 99 7.49 -12.41 2.78
C THR A 99 7.94 -13.71 2.11
N ALA A 100 7.31 -14.85 2.41
CA ALA A 100 7.61 -16.10 1.73
C ALA A 100 7.27 -16.06 0.22
N LYS A 101 6.22 -15.33 -0.17
CA LYS A 101 5.77 -15.22 -1.57
C LYS A 101 6.57 -14.21 -2.40
N TYR A 102 6.99 -13.09 -1.80
CA TYR A 102 7.57 -11.94 -2.52
C TYR A 102 8.98 -11.54 -2.04
N GLY A 103 9.57 -12.27 -1.09
CA GLY A 103 10.89 -11.99 -0.52
C GLY A 103 12.05 -12.76 -1.13
N ALA A 104 11.83 -13.48 -2.24
CA ALA A 104 12.86 -14.17 -3.03
C ALA A 104 13.23 -13.37 -4.28
#